data_AF-A0A2N2XZ84-F1
#
_entry.id   AF-A0A2N2XZ84-F1
#
_cell.length_a   1.000
_cell.length_b   1.000
_cell.length_c   1.000
_cell.angle_alpha   90.00
_cell.angle_beta   90.00
_cell.angle_gamma   90.00
#
_symmetry.space_group_name_H-M   'P 1'
#
loop_
_entity.id
_entity.type
_entity.pdbx_description
1 polymer ?
#
loop_
_entity_poly.entity_id
_entity_poly.type
_entity_poly.pdbx_seq_one_letter_code
_entity_poly.pdbx_strand_id
1 'polypeptide(L)'
;MYWDISFIYKKSDNNSKEIISFLSKEYSLNIGENENTFWGKRKIVVFRTELFDEIETDFDEICVSISNQVFHKDTFDNELMIFTNFINHCFEYNQDIQYVVCSYELNGYLLSKFKRLNDFENIKLINFFPVMYKRDNSNKILTLFLNFKAQDMFTS
;
A
#
# COMPACT_ATOMS: atom_id res chain seq x y z
N MET A 1 -13.82 -8.40 5.15
CA MET A 1 -12.36 -8.27 5.33
C MET A 1 -11.84 -7.39 4.21
N TYR A 2 -10.89 -6.51 4.49
CA TYR A 2 -10.27 -5.63 3.49
C TYR A 2 -8.82 -6.05 3.29
N TRP A 3 -8.38 -6.04 2.04
CA TRP A 3 -6.97 -6.09 1.69
C TRP A 3 -6.47 -4.66 1.53
N ASP A 4 -5.64 -4.22 2.46
CA ASP A 4 -5.13 -2.87 2.53
C ASP A 4 -3.86 -2.75 1.70
N ILE A 5 -3.77 -1.73 0.86
CA ILE A 5 -2.58 -1.35 0.10
C ILE A 5 -2.17 0.04 0.55
N SER A 6 -1.10 0.11 1.32
CA SER A 6 -0.64 1.36 1.94
C SER A 6 0.57 1.90 1.21
N PHE A 7 0.39 3.03 0.54
CA PHE A 7 1.44 3.80 -0.10
C PHE A 7 2.11 4.71 0.92
N ILE A 8 3.42 4.54 1.08
CA ILE A 8 4.20 5.24 2.08
C ILE A 8 5.26 6.09 1.41
N TYR A 9 5.27 7.37 1.77
CA TYR A 9 6.13 8.39 1.18
C TYR A 9 6.57 9.37 2.26
N LYS A 10 7.65 10.09 1.98
CA LYS A 10 8.13 11.14 2.88
C LYS A 10 7.10 12.26 2.96
N LYS A 11 6.84 12.78 4.17
CA LYS A 11 5.96 13.93 4.36
C LYS A 11 6.43 15.11 3.50
N SER A 12 5.51 15.63 2.71
CA SER A 12 5.64 16.85 1.93
C SER A 12 4.25 17.45 1.71
N ASP A 13 4.16 18.76 1.45
CA ASP A 13 2.88 19.47 1.28
C ASP A 13 2.06 18.99 0.07
N ASN A 14 2.67 18.25 -0.86
CA ASN A 14 2.09 17.91 -2.16
C ASN A 14 1.94 16.40 -2.43
N ASN A 15 2.75 15.52 -1.83
CA ASN A 15 2.79 14.10 -2.20
C ASN A 15 1.42 13.41 -2.06
N SER A 16 0.71 13.72 -0.98
CA SER A 16 -0.63 13.17 -0.75
C SER A 16 -1.63 13.59 -1.84
N LYS A 17 -1.60 14.87 -2.23
CA LYS A 17 -2.47 15.43 -3.27
C LYS A 17 -2.18 14.82 -4.64
N GLU A 18 -0.91 14.58 -4.95
CA GLU A 18 -0.51 13.99 -6.23
C GLU A 18 -1.00 12.55 -6.37
N ILE A 19 -0.81 11.72 -5.34
CA ILE A 19 -1.29 10.34 -5.33
C ILE A 19 -2.81 10.30 -5.38
N ILE A 20 -3.51 11.10 -4.57
CA ILE A 20 -4.98 11.17 -4.59
C ILE A 20 -5.48 11.64 -5.97
N SER A 21 -4.83 12.64 -6.57
CA SER A 21 -5.21 13.13 -7.90
C SER A 21 -5.03 12.05 -8.98
N PHE A 22 -3.95 11.27 -8.90
CA PHE A 22 -3.72 10.14 -9.79
C PHE A 22 -4.76 9.04 -9.64
N LEU A 23 -5.01 8.59 -8.40
CA LEU A 23 -6.03 7.59 -8.09
C LEU A 23 -7.40 8.02 -8.61
N SER A 24 -7.74 9.30 -8.45
CA SER A 24 -8.99 9.87 -8.94
C SER A 24 -9.07 9.88 -10.47
N LYS A 25 -8.01 10.29 -11.17
CA LYS A 25 -8.00 10.42 -12.63
C LYS A 25 -7.93 9.07 -13.35
N GLU A 26 -7.00 8.21 -12.94
CA GLU A 26 -6.71 6.95 -13.65
C GLU A 26 -7.61 5.81 -13.18
N TYR A 27 -8.02 5.83 -11.92
CA TYR A 27 -8.80 4.76 -11.32
C TYR A 27 -10.17 5.22 -10.82
N SER A 28 -10.58 6.48 -10.98
CA SER A 28 -11.87 6.97 -10.41
C SER A 28 -11.98 6.70 -8.90
N LEU A 29 -10.85 6.72 -8.17
CA LEU A 29 -10.78 6.50 -6.73
C LEU A 29 -10.52 7.81 -5.99
N ASN A 30 -11.48 8.25 -5.17
CA ASN A 30 -11.38 9.42 -4.31
C ASN A 30 -11.27 9.02 -2.83
N ILE A 31 -10.87 9.93 -1.95
CA ILE A 31 -10.95 9.70 -0.50
C ILE A 31 -12.40 9.37 -0.11
N GLY A 32 -12.58 8.34 0.71
CA GLY A 32 -13.86 7.80 1.12
C GLY A 32 -14.19 6.47 0.44
N GLU A 33 -15.48 6.14 0.39
CA GLU A 33 -15.99 4.92 -0.23
C GLU A 33 -16.14 5.07 -1.74
N ASN A 34 -15.70 4.06 -2.47
CA ASN A 34 -15.73 3.96 -3.92
C ASN A 34 -16.21 2.58 -4.35
N GLU A 35 -16.69 2.48 -5.58
CA GLU A 35 -16.91 1.21 -6.27
C GLU A 35 -16.11 1.24 -7.58
N ASN A 36 -15.38 0.17 -7.87
CA ASN A 36 -14.45 0.19 -8.98
C ASN A 36 -14.45 -1.09 -9.82
N THR A 37 -14.51 -0.93 -11.14
CA THR A 37 -14.56 -2.02 -12.11
C THR A 37 -13.22 -2.73 -12.34
N PHE A 38 -12.08 -2.06 -12.15
CA PHE A 38 -10.73 -2.65 -12.25
C PHE A 38 -10.57 -3.83 -11.30
N TRP A 39 -11.17 -3.75 -10.10
CA TRP A 39 -11.22 -4.85 -9.13
C TRP A 39 -12.56 -5.61 -9.13
N GLY A 40 -13.27 -5.66 -10.26
CA GLY A 40 -14.48 -6.46 -10.39
C GLY A 40 -15.69 -5.94 -9.61
N LYS A 41 -15.88 -4.61 -9.55
CA LYS A 41 -16.98 -3.93 -8.83
C LYS A 41 -16.96 -4.15 -7.32
N ARG A 42 -15.77 -4.26 -6.75
CA ARG A 42 -15.59 -4.32 -5.30
C ARG A 42 -15.73 -2.94 -4.68
N LYS A 43 -16.16 -2.91 -3.41
CA LYS A 43 -16.07 -1.71 -2.58
C LYS A 43 -14.62 -1.43 -2.23
N ILE A 44 -14.23 -0.19 -2.37
CA ILE A 44 -12.87 0.28 -2.09
C ILE A 44 -12.97 1.51 -1.20
N VAL A 45 -12.19 1.51 -0.12
CA VAL A 45 -12.09 2.68 0.76
C VAL A 45 -10.71 3.26 0.58
N VAL A 46 -10.63 4.54 0.24
CA VAL A 46 -9.35 5.26 0.18
C VAL A 46 -9.31 6.25 1.34
N PHE A 47 -8.24 6.23 2.12
CA PHE A 47 -8.06 7.19 3.20
C PHE A 47 -6.59 7.57 3.35
N ARG A 48 -6.36 8.77 3.86
CA ARG A 48 -5.06 9.19 4.37
C ARG A 48 -5.06 8.95 5.87
N THR A 49 -4.02 8.31 6.39
CA THR A 49 -3.93 8.07 7.82
C THR A 49 -3.50 9.35 8.54
N GLU A 50 -4.41 9.92 9.33
CA GLU A 50 -4.13 11.07 10.22
C GLU A 50 -3.54 10.63 11.58
N LEU A 51 -3.37 9.31 11.82
CA LEU A 51 -2.81 8.77 13.07
C LEU A 51 -1.35 9.17 13.31
N PHE A 52 -0.69 9.71 12.29
CA PHE A 52 0.66 10.21 12.37
C PHE A 52 0.64 11.67 12.83
N ASP A 53 0.61 11.88 14.15
CA ASP A 53 0.78 13.20 14.76
C ASP A 53 1.88 13.98 14.00
N GLU A 54 1.54 15.17 13.52
CA GLU A 54 2.35 15.93 12.55
C GLU A 54 3.79 16.17 13.02
N ILE A 55 4.02 16.07 14.33
CA ILE A 55 5.27 16.42 15.01
C ILE A 55 6.25 15.22 15.12
N GLU A 56 5.78 13.97 15.16
CA GLU A 56 6.64 12.83 15.50
C GLU A 56 7.05 11.92 14.33
N THR A 57 6.30 11.90 13.23
CA THR A 57 6.68 11.08 12.06
C THR A 57 7.13 11.89 10.86
N ASP A 58 8.04 11.33 10.06
CA ASP A 58 8.55 11.94 8.83
C ASP A 58 7.91 11.36 7.54
N PHE A 59 6.91 10.49 7.69
CA PHE A 59 6.21 9.83 6.58
C PHE A 59 4.70 9.92 6.71
N ASP A 60 4.06 9.86 5.56
CA ASP A 60 2.61 9.81 5.40
C ASP A 60 2.20 8.49 4.72
N GLU A 61 0.93 8.16 4.88
CA GLU A 61 0.29 6.99 4.27
C GLU A 61 -0.98 7.40 3.52
N ILE A 62 -1.12 6.88 2.30
CA ILE A 62 -2.42 6.73 1.64
C ILE A 62 -2.73 5.25 1.55
N CYS A 63 -3.86 4.83 2.11
CA CYS A 63 -4.31 3.46 2.06
C CYS A 63 -5.45 3.30 1.04
N VAL A 64 -5.38 2.23 0.24
CA VAL A 64 -6.44 1.75 -0.64
C VAL A 64 -6.86 0.37 -0.14
N SER A 65 -8.01 0.32 0.53
CA SER A 65 -8.58 -0.88 1.13
C SER A 65 -9.59 -1.54 0.21
N ILE A 66 -9.32 -2.77 -0.23
CA ILE A 66 -10.14 -3.50 -1.21
C ILE A 66 -10.95 -4.58 -0.51
N SER A 67 -12.28 -4.47 -0.54
CA SER A 67 -13.16 -5.43 0.12
C SER A 67 -13.12 -6.81 -0.54
N ASN A 68 -13.26 -7.85 0.28
CA ASN A 68 -13.48 -9.24 -0.16
C ASN A 68 -12.40 -9.77 -1.12
N GLN A 69 -11.18 -9.24 -1.06
CA GLN A 69 -10.04 -9.85 -1.73
C GLN A 69 -9.66 -11.15 -1.01
N VAL A 70 -9.45 -12.21 -1.78
CA VAL A 70 -9.06 -13.54 -1.30
C VAL A 70 -7.88 -14.01 -2.13
N PHE A 71 -6.86 -14.58 -1.48
CA PHE A 71 -5.74 -15.22 -2.14
C PHE A 71 -5.79 -16.73 -1.97
N HIS A 72 -5.52 -17.45 -3.05
CA HIS A 72 -5.36 -18.91 -3.04
C HIS A 72 -3.90 -19.25 -3.26
N LYS A 73 -3.39 -20.24 -2.52
CA LYS A 73 -1.98 -20.60 -2.57
C LYS A 73 -1.51 -20.99 -3.97
N ASP A 74 -2.34 -21.72 -4.72
CA ASP A 74 -1.98 -22.25 -6.04
C ASP A 74 -2.05 -21.19 -7.16
N THR A 75 -2.73 -20.07 -6.93
CA THR A 75 -2.90 -18.99 -7.92
C THR A 75 -2.38 -17.64 -7.43
N PHE A 76 -1.68 -17.62 -6.30
CA PHE A 76 -1.27 -16.40 -5.61
C PHE A 76 -0.52 -15.43 -6.52
N ASP A 77 0.47 -15.92 -7.29
CA ASP A 77 1.28 -15.06 -8.16
C ASP A 77 0.42 -14.34 -9.21
N ASN A 78 -0.58 -15.04 -9.78
CA ASN A 78 -1.50 -14.46 -10.76
C ASN A 78 -2.46 -13.45 -10.11
N GLU A 79 -2.97 -13.76 -8.92
CA GLU A 79 -3.83 -12.85 -8.17
C GLU A 79 -3.06 -11.59 -7.71
N LEU A 80 -1.81 -11.76 -7.27
CA LEU A 80 -0.91 -10.68 -6.86
C LEU A 80 -0.53 -9.76 -8.03
N MET A 81 -0.43 -10.30 -9.25
CA MET A 81 -0.02 -9.55 -10.43
C MET A 81 -0.92 -8.34 -10.71
N ILE A 82 -2.24 -8.45 -10.48
CA ILE A 82 -3.18 -7.32 -10.68
C ILE A 82 -2.82 -6.16 -9.74
N PHE A 83 -2.51 -6.46 -8.48
CA PHE A 83 -2.10 -5.46 -7.49
C PHE A 83 -0.71 -4.92 -7.78
N THR A 84 0.22 -5.78 -8.21
CA THR A 84 1.57 -5.39 -8.61
C THR A 84 1.53 -4.38 -9.75
N ASN A 85 0.68 -4.60 -10.75
CA ASN A 85 0.52 -3.68 -11.88
C ASN A 85 -0.06 -2.33 -11.45
N PHE A 86 -1.09 -2.34 -10.61
CA PHE A 86 -1.65 -1.12 -10.01
C PHE A 86 -0.59 -0.34 -9.21
N ILE A 87 0.20 -1.03 -8.39
CA ILE A 87 1.25 -0.44 -7.58
C ILE A 87 2.36 0.14 -8.47
N ASN A 88 2.83 -0.60 -9.48
CA ASN A 88 3.82 -0.11 -10.44
C ASN A 88 3.38 1.21 -11.09
N HIS A 89 2.14 1.29 -11.57
CA HIS A 89 1.58 2.54 -12.12
C HIS A 89 1.62 3.70 -11.12
N CYS A 90 1.31 3.45 -9.85
CA CYS A 90 1.40 4.49 -8.82
C CYS A 90 2.85 4.96 -8.61
N PHE A 91 3.83 4.05 -8.59
CA PHE A 91 5.25 4.40 -8.49
C PHE A 91 5.79 5.11 -9.75
N GLU A 92 5.31 4.77 -10.94
CA GLU A 92 5.68 5.48 -12.16
C GLU A 92 5.22 6.95 -12.11
N TYR A 93 4.02 7.18 -11.60
CA TYR A 93 3.45 8.53 -11.50
C TYR A 93 4.05 9.36 -10.35
N ASN A 94 4.24 8.77 -9.17
CA ASN A 94 4.77 9.49 -8.00
C ASN A 94 6.13 8.91 -7.56
N GLN A 95 7.19 9.69 -7.79
CA GLN A 95 8.57 9.29 -7.49
C GLN A 95 8.89 9.29 -5.98
N ASP A 96 8.05 9.93 -5.17
CA ASP A 96 8.25 10.04 -3.73
C ASP A 96 7.72 8.84 -2.95
N ILE A 97 6.88 8.00 -3.54
CA ILE A 97 6.52 6.69 -2.96
C ILE A 97 7.81 5.88 -2.79
N GLN A 98 8.12 5.56 -1.53
CA GLN A 98 9.30 4.78 -1.16
C GLN A 98 8.95 3.31 -0.91
N TYR A 99 7.79 3.07 -0.28
CA TYR A 99 7.32 1.74 0.09
C TYR A 99 5.83 1.59 -0.21
N VAL A 100 5.43 0.36 -0.52
CA VAL A 100 4.05 -0.08 -0.43
C VAL A 100 3.98 -1.33 0.42
N VAL A 101 3.07 -1.37 1.38
CA VAL A 101 2.83 -2.56 2.21
C VAL A 101 1.40 -3.02 2.04
N CYS A 102 1.19 -4.33 2.02
CA CYS A 102 -0.14 -4.89 1.89
C CYS A 102 -0.42 -5.97 2.93
N SER A 103 -1.61 -5.95 3.53
CA SER A 103 -2.05 -6.97 4.49
C SER A 103 -3.58 -6.98 4.64
N TYR A 104 -4.11 -7.96 5.36
CA TYR A 104 -5.50 -8.00 5.82
C TYR A 104 -5.73 -7.31 7.16
N GLU A 105 -4.66 -6.82 7.80
CA GLU A 105 -4.72 -6.01 9.02
C GLU A 105 -4.82 -4.52 8.67
N LEU A 106 -5.33 -3.72 9.61
CA LEU A 106 -5.36 -2.26 9.49
C LEU A 106 -3.91 -1.74 9.44
N ASN A 107 -3.41 -1.50 8.23
CA ASN A 107 -2.00 -1.15 8.01
C ASN A 107 -1.60 0.11 8.80
N GLY A 108 -2.48 1.11 8.92
CA GLY A 108 -2.22 2.31 9.73
C GLY A 108 -1.89 2.01 11.20
N TYR A 109 -2.50 0.98 11.80
CA TYR A 109 -2.15 0.53 13.16
C TYR A 109 -0.74 -0.08 13.20
N LEU A 110 -0.39 -0.94 12.24
CA LEU A 110 0.94 -1.55 12.18
C LEU A 110 2.03 -0.50 11.92
N LEU A 111 1.75 0.47 11.04
CA LEU A 111 2.66 1.56 10.70
C LEU A 111 2.83 2.57 11.85
N SER A 112 1.83 2.75 12.73
CA SER A 112 1.96 3.63 13.90
C SER A 112 3.06 3.21 14.89
N LYS A 113 3.59 1.99 14.77
CA LYS A 113 4.73 1.49 15.55
C LYS A 113 6.08 2.07 15.09
N PHE A 114 6.09 2.82 14.00
CA PHE A 114 7.27 3.40 13.38
C PHE A 114 7.18 4.92 13.39
N LYS A 115 8.32 5.59 13.51
CA LYS A 115 8.37 7.07 13.50
C LYS A 115 9.08 7.61 12.27
N ARG A 116 10.11 6.93 11.76
CA ARG A 116 10.91 7.43 10.64
C ARG A 116 10.91 6.46 9.46
N LEU A 117 10.93 6.97 8.22
CA LEU A 117 11.16 6.14 7.02
C LEU A 117 12.45 5.36 7.12
N ASN A 118 13.50 5.95 7.68
CA ASN A 118 14.77 5.24 7.83
C ASN A 118 14.67 4.08 8.83
N ASP A 119 13.68 4.08 9.72
CA ASP A 119 13.40 2.92 10.58
C ASP A 119 12.93 1.74 9.72
N PHE A 120 12.33 1.99 8.55
CA PHE A 120 11.86 0.93 7.66
C PHE A 120 13.02 0.16 7.03
N GLU A 121 14.14 0.85 6.80
CA GLU A 121 15.37 0.24 6.29
C GLU A 121 16.12 -0.54 7.36
N ASN A 122 15.97 -0.13 8.62
CA ASN A 122 16.59 -0.78 9.78
C ASN A 122 15.71 -1.90 10.38
N ILE A 123 14.42 -1.95 10.02
CA ILE A 123 13.43 -2.89 10.58
C ILE A 123 13.00 -3.91 9.53
N LYS A 124 12.67 -5.09 10.04
CA LYS A 124 11.96 -6.16 9.34
C LYS A 124 10.50 -5.75 9.07
N LEU A 125 10.21 -4.71 8.29
CA LEU A 125 8.82 -4.35 7.95
C LEU A 125 8.08 -5.56 7.36
N ILE A 126 8.79 -6.33 6.55
CA ILE A 126 8.36 -7.60 5.99
C ILE A 126 7.96 -8.66 7.04
N ASN A 127 8.32 -8.50 8.31
CA ASN A 127 7.82 -9.37 9.38
C ASN A 127 6.40 -9.03 9.86
N PHE A 128 5.91 -7.83 9.54
CA PHE A 128 4.57 -7.38 9.90
C PHE A 128 3.62 -7.45 8.71
N PHE A 129 4.14 -7.29 7.48
CA PHE A 129 3.32 -7.29 6.27
C PHE A 129 3.67 -8.48 5.39
N PRO A 130 2.69 -9.27 4.93
CA PRO A 130 2.94 -10.42 4.06
C PRO A 130 3.48 -10.03 2.67
N VAL A 131 3.14 -8.83 2.18
CA VAL A 131 3.58 -8.30 0.89
C VAL A 131 4.14 -6.89 1.09
N MET A 132 5.33 -6.63 0.56
CA MET A 132 5.95 -5.31 0.55
C MET A 132 6.63 -5.04 -0.80
N TYR A 133 6.49 -3.81 -1.29
CA TYR A 133 7.23 -3.28 -2.42
C TYR A 133 8.13 -2.15 -1.93
N LYS A 134 9.38 -2.12 -2.39
CA LYS A 134 10.33 -1.04 -2.12
C LYS A 134 10.81 -0.45 -3.44
N ARG A 135 10.89 0.88 -3.51
CA ARG A 135 11.59 1.56 -4.60
C ARG A 135 13.09 1.28 -4.48
N ASP A 136 13.68 0.75 -5.55
CA ASP A 136 15.12 0.75 -5.71
C ASP A 136 15.56 2.15 -6.19
N ASN A 137 16.49 2.79 -5.49
CA ASN A 137 17.01 4.11 -5.90
C ASN A 137 17.91 4.01 -7.15
N SER A 138 18.37 2.81 -7.50
CA SER A 138 19.28 2.58 -8.62
C SER A 138 18.58 2.16 -9.92
N ASN A 139 17.37 1.61 -9.82
CA ASN A 139 16.58 1.15 -10.96
C ASN A 139 15.15 1.67 -10.80
N LYS A 140 14.48 2.10 -11.88
CA LYS A 140 13.05 2.44 -11.87
C LYS A 140 12.14 1.21 -11.65
N ILE A 141 12.64 0.18 -10.98
CA ILE A 141 12.03 -1.13 -10.78
C ILE A 141 11.71 -1.25 -9.29
N LEU A 142 10.50 -1.73 -9.00
CA LEU A 142 10.12 -2.09 -7.64
C LEU A 142 10.70 -3.45 -7.27
N THR A 143 11.25 -3.53 -6.07
CA THR A 143 11.62 -4.81 -5.48
C THR A 143 10.45 -5.32 -4.65
N LEU A 144 9.95 -6.51 -4.98
CA LEU A 144 8.91 -7.22 -4.23
C LEU A 144 9.54 -8.10 -3.15
N PHE A 145 9.02 -8.01 -1.94
CA PHE A 145 9.35 -8.85 -0.80
C PHE A 145 8.08 -9.55 -0.30
N LEU A 146 8.19 -10.86 -0.06
CA LEU A 146 7.08 -11.69 0.40
C LEU A 146 7.46 -12.41 1.70
N ASN A 147 6.55 -12.41 2.68
CA ASN A 147 6.70 -13.18 3.90
C ASN A 147 5.33 -13.64 4.44
N PHE A 148 4.88 -14.77 3.93
CA PHE A 148 3.60 -15.37 4.33
C PHE A 148 3.57 -15.87 5.79
N LYS A 149 4.68 -15.77 6.54
CA LYS A 149 4.68 -16.03 7.98
C LYS A 149 4.26 -14.82 8.80
N ALA A 150 4.24 -13.63 8.21
CA ALA A 150 3.82 -12.40 8.88
C ALA A 150 2.32 -12.43 9.23
N GLN A 151 1.51 -13.04 8.37
CA GLN A 151 0.06 -13.13 8.50
C GLN A 151 -0.47 -14.30 7.69
N ASP A 152 -1.50 -14.98 8.20
CA ASP A 152 -2.27 -15.95 7.41
C ASP A 152 -3.16 -15.22 6.41
N MET A 153 -2.91 -15.45 5.13
CA MET A 153 -3.51 -14.70 4.03
C MET A 153 -4.19 -15.58 2.99
N PHE A 154 -4.04 -16.90 3.09
CA PHE A 154 -4.60 -17.83 2.12
C PHE A 154 -5.87 -18.44 2.67
N THR A 155 -6.92 -18.48 1.85
CA THR A 155 -8.05 -19.33 2.19
C THR A 155 -7.66 -20.80 2.02
N SER A 156 -8.04 -21.60 3.01
CA SER A 156 -7.88 -23.06 3.03
C SER A 156 -8.56 -23.75 1.86
#